data_AF-A0A7R9TZG5-F1
#
_entry.id   AF-A0A7R9TZG5-F1
#
_cell.length_a   1.000
_cell.length_b   1.000
_cell.length_c   1.000
_cell.angle_alpha   90.00
_cell.angle_beta   90.00
_cell.angle_gamma   90.00
#
_symmetry.space_group_name_H-M   'P 1'
#
loop_
_entity.id
_entity.type
_entity.pdbx_description
1 polymer ?
#
loop_
_entity_poly.entity_id
_entity_poly.type
_entity_poly.pdbx_seq_one_letter_code
_entity_poly.pdbx_strand_id
1 'polypeptide(L)'
;MSVEAAAARVAEAGGAGADELDRVAHEEMLALGKVVRAYEAYEESTLREVFRWEWNLSKLSEEDKALVPNLPRRIERARGLVEHNARALAAITSAFDGAAETARCVDRSAVTHGDIEKVRCVMRSIARDWTQEGKAERDASYGPIIRELERVLPLSGANGGAHGASWGGAHE
;
A
#
# COMPACT_ATOMS: atom_id res chain seq x y z
N MET A 1 8.85 -3.28 14.77
CA MET A 1 8.74 -3.03 16.23
C MET A 1 8.76 -4.38 16.90
N SER A 2 9.83 -4.69 17.64
CA SER A 2 10.03 -6.03 18.23
C SER A 2 8.97 -6.30 19.30
N VAL A 3 8.49 -7.54 19.37
CA VAL A 3 7.59 -8.08 20.42
C VAL A 3 8.13 -7.77 21.83
N GLU A 4 9.45 -7.62 21.96
CA GLU A 4 10.13 -7.24 23.22
C GLU A 4 9.76 -5.84 23.71
N ALA A 5 9.48 -4.88 22.81
CA ALA A 5 9.10 -3.52 23.20
C ALA A 5 7.67 -3.45 23.77
N ALA A 6 6.80 -4.38 23.36
CA ALA A 6 5.48 -4.54 23.95
C ALA A 6 5.57 -5.16 25.35
N ALA A 7 6.41 -6.19 25.51
CA ALA A 7 6.63 -6.87 26.79
C ALA A 7 7.18 -5.93 27.90
N ALA A 8 8.08 -5.01 27.55
CA ALA A 8 8.62 -4.04 28.50
C ALA A 8 7.57 -3.05 29.03
N ARG A 9 6.55 -2.71 28.22
CA ARG A 9 5.47 -1.78 28.61
C ARG A 9 4.40 -2.44 29.49
N VAL A 10 4.18 -3.73 29.31
CA VAL A 10 3.29 -4.54 30.16
C VAL A 10 3.81 -4.61 31.60
N ALA A 11 5.14 -4.57 31.80
CA ALA A 11 5.74 -4.59 33.13
C ALA A 11 5.51 -3.30 33.96
N GLU A 12 5.24 -2.15 33.32
CA GLU A 12 5.02 -0.86 33.99
C GLU A 12 3.54 -0.55 34.28
N ALA A 13 2.60 -1.24 33.62
CA ALA A 13 1.18 -1.04 33.80
C ALA A 13 0.62 -2.00 34.87
N GLY A 14 -0.04 -1.47 35.92
CA GLY A 14 -0.77 -2.30 36.89
C GLY A 14 -1.86 -3.17 36.22
N GLY A 15 -2.44 -4.14 36.94
CA GLY A 15 -3.28 -5.21 36.34
C GLY A 15 -4.44 -4.77 35.43
N ALA A 16 -5.04 -3.59 35.64
CA ALA A 16 -6.06 -3.05 34.74
C ALA A 16 -5.46 -2.40 33.46
N GLY A 17 -4.27 -1.83 33.56
CA GLY A 17 -3.54 -1.30 32.41
C GLY A 17 -2.87 -2.40 31.57
N ALA A 18 -2.47 -3.52 32.19
CA ALA A 18 -2.01 -4.70 31.47
C ALA A 18 -3.11 -5.32 30.60
N ASP A 19 -4.33 -5.45 31.13
CA ASP A 19 -5.50 -5.97 30.38
C ASP A 19 -5.88 -5.05 29.19
N GLU A 20 -5.81 -3.74 29.38
CA GLU A 20 -6.06 -2.78 28.28
C GLU A 20 -4.97 -2.81 27.21
N LEU A 21 -3.69 -2.92 27.62
CA LEU A 21 -2.58 -3.07 26.67
C LEU A 21 -2.70 -4.35 25.85
N ASP A 22 -3.07 -5.46 26.49
CA ASP A 22 -3.28 -6.74 25.80
C ASP A 22 -4.44 -6.66 24.81
N ARG A 23 -5.54 -5.99 25.18
CA ARG A 23 -6.67 -5.75 24.26
C ARG A 23 -6.24 -4.92 23.04
N VAL A 24 -5.52 -3.81 23.25
CA VAL A 24 -5.05 -2.95 22.15
C VAL A 24 -4.10 -3.73 21.24
N ALA A 25 -3.15 -4.48 21.80
CA ALA A 25 -2.24 -5.30 21.01
C ALA A 25 -3.00 -6.36 20.18
N HIS A 26 -4.05 -6.95 20.74
CA HIS A 26 -4.92 -7.87 20.02
C HIS A 26 -5.69 -7.18 18.87
N GLU A 27 -6.25 -6.00 19.12
CA GLU A 27 -6.94 -5.20 18.09
C GLU A 27 -5.99 -4.78 16.95
N GLU A 28 -4.76 -4.36 17.27
CA GLU A 28 -3.73 -4.03 16.28
C GLU A 28 -3.33 -5.25 15.44
N MET A 29 -3.17 -6.42 16.08
CA MET A 29 -2.90 -7.67 15.38
C MET A 29 -4.05 -8.02 14.42
N LEU A 30 -5.32 -7.91 14.84
CA LEU A 30 -6.46 -8.16 13.96
C LEU A 30 -6.53 -7.14 12.81
N ALA A 31 -6.29 -5.86 13.09
CA ALA A 31 -6.30 -4.81 12.08
C ALA A 31 -5.21 -5.04 11.02
N LEU A 32 -3.99 -5.37 11.45
CA LEU A 32 -2.88 -5.68 10.55
C LEU A 32 -3.16 -6.95 9.74
N GLY A 33 -3.73 -7.99 10.36
CA GLY A 33 -4.10 -9.22 9.68
C GLY A 33 -5.11 -8.97 8.57
N LYS A 34 -6.08 -8.08 8.83
CA LYS A 34 -7.05 -7.63 7.84
C LYS A 34 -6.40 -6.86 6.68
N VAL A 35 -5.38 -6.04 6.95
CA VAL A 35 -4.60 -5.37 5.90
C VAL A 35 -3.87 -6.38 5.02
N VAL A 36 -3.16 -7.34 5.62
CA VAL A 36 -2.46 -8.39 4.86
C VAL A 36 -3.44 -9.19 4.00
N ARG A 37 -4.59 -9.59 4.55
CA ARG A 37 -5.65 -10.27 3.81
C ARG A 37 -6.21 -9.43 2.66
N ALA A 38 -6.34 -8.12 2.82
CA ALA A 38 -6.77 -7.23 1.75
C ALA A 38 -5.77 -7.19 0.58
N TYR A 39 -4.47 -7.22 0.87
CA TYR A 39 -3.42 -7.31 -0.16
C TYR A 39 -3.49 -8.65 -0.89
N GLU A 40 -3.65 -9.76 -0.17
CA GLU A 40 -3.82 -11.09 -0.76
C GLU A 40 -5.08 -11.18 -1.66
N ALA A 41 -6.17 -10.51 -1.28
CA ALA A 41 -7.44 -10.52 -2.01
C ALA A 41 -7.48 -9.61 -3.24
N TYR A 42 -6.49 -8.73 -3.43
CA TYR A 42 -6.47 -7.73 -4.49
C TYR A 42 -6.60 -8.36 -5.88
N GLU A 43 -5.82 -9.42 -6.16
CA GLU A 43 -5.76 -10.04 -7.48
C GLU A 43 -7.11 -10.62 -7.86
N GLU A 44 -7.64 -11.51 -7.01
CA GLU A 44 -8.92 -12.19 -7.25
C GLU A 44 -10.05 -11.16 -7.40
N SER A 45 -10.13 -10.17 -6.51
CA SER A 45 -11.16 -9.15 -6.58
C SER A 45 -11.07 -8.32 -7.85
N THR A 46 -9.86 -7.94 -8.27
CA THR A 46 -9.67 -7.10 -9.47
C THR A 46 -9.88 -7.90 -10.75
N LEU A 47 -9.49 -9.18 -10.79
CA LEU A 47 -9.76 -10.06 -11.92
C LEU A 47 -11.26 -10.32 -12.11
N ARG A 48 -12.05 -10.42 -11.03
CA ARG A 48 -13.53 -10.48 -11.15
C ARG A 48 -14.11 -9.23 -11.82
N GLU A 49 -13.55 -8.05 -11.54
CA GLU A 49 -13.96 -6.82 -12.20
C GLU A 49 -13.60 -6.81 -13.69
N VAL A 50 -12.37 -7.23 -14.04
CA VAL A 50 -11.93 -7.35 -15.44
C VAL A 50 -12.76 -8.38 -16.20
N PHE A 51 -13.09 -9.51 -15.56
CA PHE A 51 -14.00 -10.51 -16.13
C PHE A 51 -15.39 -9.92 -16.40
N ARG A 52 -15.92 -9.08 -15.49
CA ARG A 52 -17.18 -8.39 -15.72
C ARG A 52 -17.12 -7.45 -16.92
N TRP A 53 -15.98 -6.79 -17.17
CA TRP A 53 -15.80 -5.97 -18.38
C TRP A 53 -15.87 -6.82 -19.65
N GLU A 54 -15.20 -7.97 -19.65
CA GLU A 54 -15.21 -8.92 -20.77
C GLU A 54 -16.61 -9.49 -21.01
N TRP A 55 -17.29 -9.89 -19.94
CA TRP A 55 -18.67 -10.34 -20.01
C TRP A 55 -19.57 -9.27 -20.63
N ASN A 56 -19.50 -8.03 -20.15
CA ASN A 56 -20.30 -6.93 -20.70
C ASN A 56 -20.00 -6.67 -22.18
N LEU A 57 -18.73 -6.72 -22.58
CA LEU A 57 -18.33 -6.57 -23.98
C LEU A 57 -18.92 -7.69 -24.85
N SER A 58 -18.95 -8.93 -24.35
CA SER A 58 -19.56 -10.07 -25.07
C SER A 58 -21.06 -9.89 -25.34
N LYS A 59 -21.75 -9.05 -24.56
CA LYS A 59 -23.19 -8.78 -24.71
C LYS A 59 -23.51 -7.67 -25.71
N LEU A 60 -22.51 -6.93 -26.17
CA LEU A 60 -22.70 -5.88 -27.16
C LEU A 60 -22.98 -6.45 -28.55
N SER A 61 -23.72 -5.68 -29.37
CA SER A 61 -23.88 -5.96 -30.78
C SER A 61 -22.56 -5.77 -31.55
N GLU A 62 -22.47 -6.27 -32.78
CA GLU A 62 -21.27 -6.05 -33.60
C GLU A 62 -21.10 -4.57 -34.00
N GLU A 63 -22.21 -3.83 -34.16
CA GLU A 63 -22.20 -2.39 -34.41
C GLU A 63 -21.60 -1.62 -33.22
N ASP A 64 -22.01 -1.95 -31.99
CA ASP A 64 -21.47 -1.33 -30.78
C ASP A 64 -20.01 -1.72 -30.52
N LYS A 65 -19.64 -2.98 -30.79
CA LYS A 65 -18.23 -3.43 -30.68
C LYS A 65 -17.33 -2.67 -31.65
N ALA A 66 -17.84 -2.33 -32.84
CA ALA A 66 -17.10 -1.53 -33.82
C ALA A 66 -16.78 -0.10 -33.32
N LEU A 67 -17.52 0.42 -32.34
CA LEU A 67 -17.22 1.70 -31.68
C LEU A 67 -16.07 1.59 -30.66
N VAL A 68 -15.77 0.38 -30.17
CA VAL A 68 -14.74 0.13 -29.15
C VAL A 68 -13.73 -0.96 -29.59
N PRO A 69 -13.12 -0.87 -30.77
CA PRO A 69 -12.34 -1.95 -31.37
C PRO A 69 -11.08 -2.31 -30.56
N ASN A 70 -10.57 -1.37 -29.77
CA ASN A 70 -9.38 -1.57 -28.94
C ASN A 70 -9.67 -2.16 -27.56
N LEU A 71 -10.94 -2.27 -27.16
CA LEU A 71 -11.31 -2.69 -25.81
C LEU A 71 -10.89 -4.13 -25.47
N PRO A 72 -11.02 -5.14 -26.36
CA PRO A 72 -10.51 -6.49 -26.09
C PRO A 72 -9.03 -6.50 -25.69
N ARG A 73 -8.19 -5.79 -26.46
CA ARG A 73 -6.75 -5.68 -26.17
C ARG A 73 -6.48 -4.97 -24.84
N ARG A 74 -7.29 -3.97 -24.47
CA ARG A 74 -7.17 -3.27 -23.18
C ARG A 74 -7.55 -4.17 -22.01
N ILE A 75 -8.58 -5.01 -22.16
CA ILE A 75 -9.00 -6.00 -21.16
C ILE A 75 -7.87 -7.01 -20.96
N GLU A 76 -7.31 -7.55 -22.05
CA GLU A 76 -6.19 -8.49 -21.98
C GLU A 76 -4.97 -7.87 -21.27
N ARG A 77 -4.61 -6.64 -21.66
CA ARG A 77 -3.53 -5.90 -20.99
C ARG A 77 -3.82 -5.68 -19.51
N ALA A 78 -5.07 -5.42 -19.14
CA ALA A 78 -5.46 -5.23 -17.75
C ALA A 78 -5.23 -6.49 -16.92
N ARG A 79 -5.48 -7.70 -17.45
CA ARG A 79 -5.18 -8.97 -16.75
C ARG A 79 -3.71 -9.07 -16.37
N GLY A 80 -2.81 -8.87 -17.34
CA GLY A 80 -1.37 -8.91 -17.07
C GLY A 80 -0.89 -7.82 -16.09
N LEU A 81 -1.51 -6.63 -16.11
CA LEU A 81 -1.24 -5.58 -15.13
C LEU A 81 -1.72 -5.94 -13.73
N VAL A 82 -2.88 -6.60 -13.60
CA VAL A 82 -3.40 -7.06 -12.30
C VAL A 82 -2.45 -8.07 -11.69
N GLU A 83 -1.98 -9.06 -12.46
CA GLU A 83 -0.99 -10.04 -11.99
C GLU A 83 0.34 -9.40 -11.60
N HIS A 84 0.83 -8.44 -12.39
CA HIS A 84 2.05 -7.70 -12.08
C HIS A 84 1.92 -6.93 -10.76
N ASN A 85 0.80 -6.23 -10.57
CA ASN A 85 0.52 -5.51 -9.34
C ASN A 85 0.39 -6.47 -8.14
N ALA A 86 -0.27 -7.62 -8.33
CA ALA A 86 -0.41 -8.64 -7.29
C ALA A 86 0.96 -9.14 -6.79
N ARG A 87 1.91 -9.37 -7.72
CA ARG A 87 3.30 -9.74 -7.35
C ARG A 87 4.00 -8.64 -6.55
N ALA A 88 3.83 -7.37 -6.93
CA ALA A 88 4.40 -6.26 -6.17
C ALA A 88 3.80 -6.16 -4.76
N LEU A 89 2.48 -6.32 -4.62
CA LEU A 89 1.80 -6.33 -3.33
C LEU A 89 2.23 -7.51 -2.45
N ALA A 90 2.40 -8.70 -3.04
CA ALA A 90 2.93 -9.88 -2.34
C ALA A 90 4.38 -9.67 -1.88
N ALA A 91 5.21 -8.97 -2.66
CA ALA A 91 6.57 -8.61 -2.22
C ALA A 91 6.53 -7.68 -1.00
N ILE A 92 5.63 -6.69 -0.99
CA ILE A 92 5.43 -5.78 0.15
C ILE A 92 5.03 -6.56 1.42
N THR A 93 4.08 -7.50 1.32
CA THR A 93 3.67 -8.29 2.49
C THR A 93 4.74 -9.27 2.94
N SER A 94 5.50 -9.86 2.01
CA SER A 94 6.61 -10.76 2.34
C SER A 94 7.80 -10.07 3.03
N ALA A 95 7.97 -8.76 2.80
CA ALA A 95 8.99 -7.96 3.46
C ALA A 95 8.63 -7.60 4.91
N PHE A 96 7.39 -7.90 5.34
CA PHE A 96 6.92 -7.66 6.70
C PHE A 96 7.00 -8.95 7.53
N ASP A 97 7.89 -8.97 8.51
CA ASP A 97 8.02 -10.08 9.46
C ASP A 97 6.70 -10.31 10.20
N GLY A 98 6.20 -11.55 10.18
CA GLY A 98 4.96 -11.91 10.86
C GLY A 98 3.69 -11.74 10.01
N ALA A 99 3.79 -11.31 8.75
CA ALA A 99 2.59 -11.05 7.91
C ALA A 99 1.65 -12.26 7.83
N ALA A 100 2.20 -13.46 7.65
CA ALA A 100 1.44 -14.70 7.54
C ALA A 100 0.80 -15.13 8.87
N GLU A 101 1.49 -14.93 9.98
CA GLU A 101 1.01 -15.14 11.34
C GLU A 101 -0.19 -14.24 11.61
N THR A 102 -0.05 -12.95 11.35
CA THR A 102 -1.11 -11.97 11.59
C THR A 102 -2.32 -12.22 10.69
N ALA A 103 -2.12 -12.55 9.41
CA ALA A 103 -3.20 -12.87 8.49
C ALA A 103 -3.99 -14.13 8.89
N ARG A 104 -3.36 -15.10 9.56
CA ARG A 104 -4.03 -16.32 10.06
C ARG A 104 -5.03 -16.04 11.17
N CYS A 105 -4.89 -14.94 11.90
CA CYS A 105 -5.84 -14.51 12.93
C CYS A 105 -7.14 -13.93 12.35
N VAL A 106 -7.20 -13.68 11.05
CA VAL A 106 -8.33 -13.02 10.38
C VAL A 106 -8.86 -13.88 9.25
N ASP A 107 -10.16 -14.17 9.29
CA ASP A 107 -10.85 -14.88 8.22
C ASP A 107 -10.89 -14.04 6.93
N ARG A 108 -10.81 -14.71 5.77
CA ARG A 108 -10.83 -14.03 4.47
C ARG A 108 -12.12 -13.25 4.23
N SER A 109 -13.25 -13.70 4.76
CA SER A 109 -14.55 -13.00 4.61
C SER A 109 -14.64 -11.69 5.41
N ALA A 110 -13.74 -11.46 6.38
CA ALA A 110 -13.68 -10.21 7.12
C ALA A 110 -13.14 -9.04 6.30
N VAL A 111 -12.51 -9.32 5.15
CA VAL A 111 -12.04 -8.31 4.19
C VAL A 111 -13.23 -7.76 3.41
N THR A 112 -13.42 -6.44 3.48
CA THR A 112 -14.47 -5.75 2.75
C THR A 112 -13.94 -5.20 1.42
N HIS A 113 -14.86 -4.87 0.51
CA HIS A 113 -14.49 -4.15 -0.71
C HIS A 113 -13.77 -2.82 -0.43
N GLY A 114 -14.15 -2.12 0.65
CA GLY A 114 -13.49 -0.88 1.06
C GLY A 114 -12.03 -1.08 1.49
N ASP A 115 -11.68 -2.25 2.02
CA ASP A 115 -10.28 -2.57 2.36
C ASP A 115 -9.45 -2.79 1.08
N ILE A 116 -10.03 -3.43 0.07
CA ILE A 116 -9.38 -3.63 -1.24
C ILE A 116 -9.20 -2.29 -1.97
N GLU A 117 -10.16 -1.37 -1.87
CA GLU A 117 -10.01 -0.01 -2.39
C GLU A 117 -8.86 0.76 -1.73
N LYS A 118 -8.63 0.55 -0.43
CA LYS A 118 -7.45 1.11 0.24
C LYS A 118 -6.15 0.55 -0.34
N VAL A 119 -6.10 -0.73 -0.71
CA VAL A 119 -4.94 -1.30 -1.42
C VAL A 119 -4.70 -0.58 -2.75
N ARG A 120 -5.77 -0.30 -3.51
CA ARG A 120 -5.69 0.48 -4.75
C ARG A 120 -5.21 1.91 -4.52
N CYS A 121 -5.63 2.54 -3.43
CA CYS A 121 -5.08 3.83 -2.99
C CYS A 121 -3.58 3.75 -2.71
N VAL A 122 -3.11 2.71 -2.01
CA VAL A 122 -1.68 2.52 -1.73
C VAL A 122 -0.88 2.43 -3.02
N MET A 123 -1.34 1.67 -4.02
CA MET A 123 -0.63 1.61 -5.32
C MET A 123 -0.52 2.98 -5.98
N ARG A 124 -1.57 3.81 -5.93
CA ARG A 124 -1.53 5.19 -6.44
C ARG A 124 -0.57 6.07 -5.64
N SER A 125 -0.55 5.93 -4.31
CA SER A 125 0.40 6.64 -3.45
C SER A 125 1.84 6.25 -3.77
N ILE A 126 2.12 4.96 -4.01
CA ILE A 126 3.44 4.50 -4.43
C ILE A 126 3.85 5.16 -5.75
N ALA A 127 2.95 5.19 -6.74
CA ALA A 127 3.21 5.86 -8.00
C ALA A 127 3.53 7.35 -7.82
N ARG A 128 2.70 8.06 -7.05
CA ARG A 128 2.89 9.48 -6.75
C ARG A 128 4.21 9.75 -6.03
N ASP A 129 4.54 8.96 -5.02
CA ASP A 129 5.66 9.26 -4.13
C ASP A 129 7.01 8.75 -4.66
N TRP A 130 7.02 7.65 -5.42
CA TRP A 130 8.25 6.92 -5.76
C TRP A 130 8.54 6.75 -7.25
N THR A 131 7.72 7.30 -8.16
CA THR A 131 8.02 7.23 -9.60
C THR A 131 8.43 8.57 -10.18
N GLN A 132 8.97 8.54 -11.40
CA GLN A 132 9.33 9.75 -12.14
C GLN A 132 8.09 10.54 -12.55
N GLU A 133 7.02 9.86 -12.95
CA GLU A 133 5.74 10.45 -13.33
C GLU A 133 5.12 11.24 -12.17
N GLY A 134 5.27 10.76 -10.93
CA GLY A 134 4.79 11.45 -9.74
C GLY A 134 5.56 12.74 -9.39
N LYS A 135 6.69 13.04 -10.04
CA LYS A 135 7.54 14.20 -9.70
C LYS A 135 6.79 15.52 -9.75
N ALA A 136 5.99 15.74 -10.78
CA ALA A 136 5.25 17.00 -10.93
C ALA A 136 4.29 17.24 -9.76
N GLU A 137 3.60 16.20 -9.29
CA GLU A 137 2.73 16.29 -8.11
C GLU A 137 3.54 16.53 -6.84
N ARG A 138 4.66 15.82 -6.64
CA ARG A 138 5.54 16.02 -5.47
C ARG A 138 6.11 17.44 -5.41
N ASP A 139 6.56 17.99 -6.54
CA ASP A 139 7.09 19.35 -6.61
C ASP A 139 6.01 20.39 -6.26
N ALA A 140 4.76 20.15 -6.69
CA ALA A 140 3.63 21.02 -6.39
C ALA A 140 3.15 20.91 -4.92
N SER A 141 3.09 19.70 -4.37
CA SER A 141 2.59 19.45 -3.01
C SER A 141 3.66 19.62 -1.93
N TYR A 142 4.81 18.97 -2.06
CA TYR A 142 5.89 19.00 -1.06
C TYR A 142 6.83 20.18 -1.25
N GLY A 143 6.99 20.68 -2.49
CA GLY A 143 7.90 21.80 -2.78
C GLY A 143 7.65 23.06 -1.94
N PRO A 144 6.41 23.56 -1.78
CA PRO A 144 6.12 24.72 -0.93
C PRO A 144 6.51 24.47 0.55
N ILE A 145 6.25 23.26 1.06
CA ILE A 145 6.55 22.89 2.44
C ILE A 145 8.07 22.87 2.64
N ILE A 146 8.81 22.22 1.73
CA ILE A 146 10.27 22.12 1.80
C ILE A 146 10.92 23.51 1.73
N ARG A 147 10.48 24.38 0.82
CA ARG A 147 11.00 25.75 0.74
C ARG A 147 10.78 26.54 2.02
N GLU A 148 9.64 26.34 2.68
CA GLU A 148 9.35 27.01 3.94
C GLU A 148 10.22 26.44 5.09
N LEU A 149 10.45 25.13 5.11
CA LEU A 149 11.37 24.49 6.05
C LEU A 149 12.81 25.02 5.86
N GLU A 150 13.29 25.13 4.62
CA GLU A 150 14.61 25.69 4.32
C GLU A 150 14.74 27.16 4.72
N ARG A 151 13.66 27.93 4.61
CA ARG A 151 13.62 29.35 4.99
C ARG A 151 13.69 29.55 6.50
N VAL A 152 12.95 28.75 7.28
CA VAL A 152 12.85 28.87 8.74
C VAL A 152 13.99 28.15 9.46
N LEU A 153 14.45 27.02 8.91
CA LEU A 153 15.51 26.18 9.44
C LEU A 153 16.62 26.01 8.39
N PRO A 154 17.37 27.09 8.07
CA PRO A 154 18.44 26.99 7.09
C PRO A 154 19.50 26.02 7.60
N LEU A 155 19.74 24.95 6.83
CA LEU A 155 20.79 23.96 7.08
C LEU A 155 22.17 24.62 6.85
N SER A 156 22.54 25.51 7.76
CA SER A 156 23.87 26.11 7.87
C SER A 156 24.73 25.13 8.67
N GLY A 157 26.03 25.02 8.37
CA GLY A 157 26.95 23.99 8.91
C GLY A 157 27.08 23.86 10.44
N ALA A 158 26.39 24.68 11.25
CA ALA A 158 26.22 24.49 12.69
C ALA A 158 25.16 23.43 13.05
N ASN A 159 24.17 23.18 12.18
CA ASN A 159 23.12 22.15 12.33
C ASN A 159 23.26 20.98 11.33
N GLY A 160 24.19 21.10 10.37
CA GLY A 160 24.52 20.05 9.43
C GLY A 160 25.52 19.09 10.06
N GLY A 161 25.04 18.08 10.78
CA GLY A 161 25.85 16.89 11.05
C GLY A 161 26.47 16.39 9.73
N ALA A 162 27.72 15.93 9.80
CA ALA A 162 28.61 15.59 8.70
C ALA A 162 28.15 14.41 7.78
N HIS A 163 26.89 14.41 7.33
CA HIS A 163 26.30 13.37 6.48
C HIS A 163 25.77 13.88 5.13
N GLY A 164 25.96 15.16 4.80
CA GLY A 164 25.52 15.74 3.52
C GLY A 164 26.27 15.28 2.27
N ALA A 165 27.20 14.33 2.36
CA ALA A 165 28.05 13.89 1.24
C ALA A 165 27.76 12.48 0.70
N SER A 166 26.77 11.73 1.21
CA SER A 166 26.58 10.32 0.79
C SER A 166 25.25 9.95 0.13
N TRP A 167 24.30 10.88 -0.05
CA TRP A 167 23.04 10.57 -0.76
C TRP A 167 23.13 10.99 -2.22
N GLY A 168 24.10 10.40 -2.91
CA GLY A 168 24.41 10.65 -4.32
C GLY A 168 25.36 9.60 -4.84
N GLY A 169 25.01 8.32 -4.67
CA GLY A 169 25.86 7.21 -5.08
C GLY A 169 25.05 5.95 -5.36
N ALA A 170 25.02 5.61 -6.66
CA ALA A 170 24.73 4.29 -7.23
C ALA A 170 23.31 3.74 -7.07
N HIS A 171 22.50 3.91 -8.11
CA HIS A 171 21.83 2.79 -8.79
C HIS A 171 21.60 3.19 -10.26
N GLU A 172 22.62 2.93 -11.08
CA GLU A 172 22.42 2.57 -12.49
C GLU A 172 21.96 1.11 -12.57
#